data_AF-A0A965MW60-F1
#
_entry.id   AF-A0A965MW60-F1
#
_cell.length_a   1.000
_cell.length_b   1.000
_cell.length_c   1.000
_cell.angle_alpha   90.00
_cell.angle_beta   90.00
_cell.angle_gamma   90.00
#
_symmetry.space_group_name_H-M   'P 1'
#
loop_
_entity.id
_entity.type
_entity.pdbx_description
1 polymer ?
#
loop_
_entity_poly.entity_id
_entity_poly.type
_entity_poly.pdbx_seq_one_letter_code
_entity_poly.pdbx_strand_id
1 'polypeptide(L)' 'MVKHTATSVVTIERFIIEQERMFPAATGELSGILYDMALAGKMIAN' A
#
# COMPACT_ATOMS: atom_id res chain seq x y z
N MET A 1 18.87 14.43 -22.44
CA MET A 1 19.18 13.48 -21.36
C MET A 1 17.91 13.19 -20.58
N VAL A 2 17.15 12.18 -20.98
CA VAL A 2 15.98 11.71 -20.22
C VAL A 2 16.46 10.55 -19.39
N LYS A 3 16.62 10.75 -18.08
CA LYS A 3 16.87 9.64 -17.15
C LYS A 3 15.56 8.86 -17.05
N HIS A 4 15.49 7.69 -17.67
CA HIS A 4 14.50 6.69 -17.30
C HIS A 4 14.84 6.22 -15.89
N THR A 5 14.28 6.90 -14.88
CA THR A 5 14.30 6.40 -13.51
C THR A 5 13.53 5.08 -13.54
N ALA A 6 14.10 4.01 -12.98
CA ALA A 6 13.42 2.73 -12.85
C ALA A 6 11.98 2.96 -12.38
N THR A 7 11.00 2.30 -13.02
CA THR A 7 9.60 2.27 -12.56
C THR A 7 9.62 2.13 -11.04
N SER A 8 9.25 3.19 -10.33
CA SER A 8 9.39 3.24 -8.89
C SER A 8 8.60 2.08 -8.30
N VAL A 9 9.29 1.09 -7.76
CA VAL A 9 8.62 -0.03 -7.09
C VAL A 9 7.91 0.54 -5.88
N VAL A 10 6.58 0.41 -5.86
CA VAL A 10 5.74 0.82 -4.73
C VAL A 10 5.22 -0.45 -4.07
N THR A 11 5.47 -0.60 -2.77
CA THR A 11 4.91 -1.70 -1.98
C THR A 11 3.44 -1.43 -1.70
N ILE A 12 2.65 -2.49 -1.50
CA ILE A 12 1.24 -2.35 -1.12
C ILE A 12 1.08 -1.54 0.18
N GLU A 13 2.00 -1.70 1.14
CA GLU A 13 2.01 -0.94 2.40
C GLU A 13 2.23 0.55 2.16
N ARG A 14 3.21 0.89 1.33
CA ARG A 14 3.48 2.28 0.97
C ARG A 14 2.28 2.90 0.27
N PHE A 15 1.66 2.17 -0.65
CA PHE A 15 0.47 2.62 -1.34
C PHE A 15 -0.68 2.90 -0.36
N ILE A 16 -0.97 1.98 0.58
CA ILE A 16 -2.04 2.14 1.58
C ILE A 16 -1.81 3.41 2.43
N ILE A 17 -0.60 3.61 2.95
CA ILE A 17 -0.27 4.79 3.77
C ILE A 17 -0.37 6.09 2.96
N GLU A 18 0.13 6.10 1.72
CA GLU A 18 0.05 7.28 0.85
C GLU A 18 -1.41 7.64 0.53
N GLN A 19 -2.29 6.65 0.34
CA GLN A 19 -3.72 6.89 0.17
C GLN A 19 -4.38 7.40 1.45
N GLU A 20 -4.14 6.77 2.61
CA GLU A 20 -4.74 7.19 3.90
C GLU A 20 -4.41 8.65 4.23
N ARG A 21 -3.18 9.09 3.97
CA ARG A 21 -2.74 10.48 4.19
C ARG A 21 -3.56 11.52 3.41
N MET A 22 -4.19 11.12 2.31
CA MET A 22 -5.08 11.99 1.55
C MET A 22 -6.44 12.20 2.24
N PHE A 23 -6.74 11.41 3.26
CA PHE A 23 -8.00 11.46 4.03
C PHE A 23 -7.73 11.65 5.53
N PRO A 24 -7.35 12.86 6.00
CA PRO A 24 -6.96 13.10 7.39
C PRO A 24 -8.04 12.81 8.44
N ALA A 25 -9.31 12.74 8.03
CA ALA A 25 -10.44 12.41 8.88
C ALA A 25 -10.80 10.91 8.87
N ALA A 26 -10.12 10.10 8.05
CA ALA A 26 -10.33 8.67 8.03
C ALA A 26 -9.80 8.03 9.33
N THR A 27 -10.50 7.02 9.82
CA THR A 27 -10.15 6.28 11.04
C THR A 27 -8.99 5.31 10.85
N GLY A 28 -8.60 5.04 9.59
CA GLY A 28 -7.62 4.00 9.23
C GLY A 28 -8.20 2.58 9.18
N GLU A 29 -9.50 2.38 9.42
CA GLU A 29 -10.11 1.03 9.42
C GLU A 29 -9.95 0.31 8.07
N LEU A 30 -10.17 1.02 6.96
CA LEU A 30 -9.98 0.45 5.63
C LEU A 30 -8.53 0.03 5.39
N SER A 31 -7.56 0.84 5.83
CA SER A 31 -6.14 0.52 5.73
C SER A 31 -5.81 -0.74 6.52
N GLY A 32 -6.36 -0.88 7.73
CA GLY A 32 -6.25 -2.11 8.54
C GLY A 32 -6.75 -3.34 7.78
N ILE A 33 -7.95 -3.26 7.18
CA ILE A 33 -8.49 -4.36 6.35
C ILE A 33 -7.57 -4.68 5.17
N LEU A 34 -7.02 -3.66 4.49
CA LEU A 34 -6.12 -3.86 3.35
C LEU A 34 -4.78 -4.51 3.78
N TYR A 35 -4.26 -4.18 4.96
CA TYR A 35 -3.10 -4.83 5.55
C TYR A 35 -3.37 -6.32 5.84
N ASP A 36 -4.50 -6.62 6.47
CA ASP A 36 -4.88 -8.00 6.80
C ASP A 36 -5.06 -8.85 5.54
N MET A 37 -5.69 -8.30 4.49
CA MET A 37 -5.82 -8.97 3.20
C MET A 37 -4.46 -9.25 2.54
N ALA A 38 -3.54 -8.29 2.57
CA ALA A 38 -2.20 -8.47 2.03
C ALA A 38 -1.42 -9.57 2.79
N LEU A 39 -1.58 -9.64 4.11
CA LEU A 39 -1.01 -10.71 4.93
C LEU A 39 -1.64 -12.07 4.60
N ALA A 40 -2.97 -12.15 4.55
CA ALA A 40 -3.68 -13.38 4.20
C ALA A 40 -3.26 -13.91 2.82
N GLY A 41 -3.12 -13.02 1.83
CA GLY A 41 -2.61 -13.37 0.51
C GLY A 41 -1.21 -14.00 0.55
N LYS A 42 -0.30 -13.46 1.36
CA LYS A 42 1.04 -14.05 1.57
C LYS A 42 0.96 -15.43 2.24
N MET A 43 0.06 -15.61 3.20
CA MET A 43 -0.13 -16.88 3.91
C MET A 43 -0.70 -17.98 3.03
N ILE A 44 -1.57 -17.64 2.07
CA ILE A 44 -2.15 -18.59 1.11
C ILE A 44 -1.15 -18.96 0.01
N ALA A 45 -0.33 -18.00 -0.42
CA ALA A 45 0.63 -18.20 -1.50
C ALA A 45 1.90 -18.97 -1.10
N ASN A 46 2.21 -19.01 0.21
CA ASN A 46 3.34 -19.76 0.78
C ASN A 46 2.94 -21.18 1.15
#